data_AF-A0A972LVB2-F1
#
_entry.id   AF-A0A972LVB2-F1
#
_cell.length_a   1.000
_cell.length_b   1.000
_cell.length_c   1.000
_cell.angle_alpha   90.00
_cell.angle_beta   90.00
_cell.angle_gamma   90.00
#
_symmetry.space_group_name_H-M   'P 1'
#
loop_
_entity.id
_entity.type
_entity.pdbx_description
1 polymer ?
#
loop_
_entity_poly.entity_id
_entity_poly.type
_entity_poly.pdbx_seq_one_letter_code
_entity_poly.pdbx_strand_id
1 'polypeptide(L)'
;MLRFHPHPEEAASETRRRNCGARRQRRRLWMLLIALGLVLATMRQLNQPKTAQRLGQIFGDPKVTAQPQPPMHPFVLGDDADDDFELPVVVAEKVATGEEASDALAQVQDNTYFRPAESEAWFGLFERLQEMDSRTLGETTLGEMTYAQLLQQPQFYRGKVVTIRGTLRREEVEHPAENALGIEAYHRLMIQPRGGGHWPFVVYCLELPSNFPRGDNLQTPIEVTGFFFKNWSYAWQDGLGVAPVVLAREVDWQPTVAAPIRRAPSGQNLTTAIAAACVFAALTVYLVLRNTRRPRRSPPATDSITFPKESNIETVQQRLEHLAKREPQK
;
A
#
# COMPACT_ATOMS: atom_id res chain seq x y z
N MET A 1 36.32 80.69 21.40
CA MET A 1 36.57 80.28 20.01
C MET A 1 35.89 78.92 19.79
N LEU A 2 34.65 78.97 19.33
CA LEU A 2 34.19 78.59 17.97
C LEU A 2 34.05 77.07 17.79
N ARG A 3 32.92 76.55 18.30
CA ARG A 3 32.36 75.22 17.97
C ARG A 3 31.79 75.27 16.56
N PHE A 4 32.33 74.46 15.66
CA PHE A 4 31.79 74.22 14.33
C PHE A 4 30.47 73.44 14.41
N HIS A 5 29.38 74.05 13.96
CA HIS A 5 28.11 73.38 13.71
C HIS A 5 28.13 72.76 12.31
N PRO A 6 27.91 71.44 12.15
CA PRO A 6 27.81 70.81 10.84
C PRO A 6 26.49 71.17 10.14
N HIS A 7 26.58 71.35 8.82
CA HIS A 7 25.50 71.76 7.93
C HIS A 7 24.44 70.64 7.75
N PRO A 8 23.13 70.96 7.70
CA PRO A 8 22.03 69.99 7.71
C PRO A 8 21.85 69.13 6.43
N GLU A 9 22.65 69.31 5.38
CA GLU A 9 22.48 68.57 4.12
C GLU A 9 23.20 67.21 4.07
N GLU A 10 24.20 66.97 4.92
CA GLU A 10 24.93 65.68 4.90
C GLU A 10 24.13 64.51 5.52
N ALA A 11 23.22 64.79 6.46
CA ALA A 11 22.47 63.77 7.19
C ALA A 11 21.41 63.03 6.34
N ALA A 12 20.95 63.63 5.23
CA ALA A 12 19.93 63.03 4.37
C ALA A 12 20.50 61.99 3.36
N SER A 13 21.81 62.00 3.12
CA SER A 13 22.43 61.16 2.09
C SER A 13 22.81 59.75 2.60
N GLU A 14 23.06 59.59 3.89
CA GLU A 14 23.47 58.31 4.48
C GLU A 14 22.30 57.31 4.65
N THR A 15 21.10 57.80 4.92
CA THR A 15 19.91 56.94 5.11
C THR A 15 19.47 56.24 3.82
N ARG A 16 19.75 56.82 2.65
CA ARG A 16 19.36 56.24 1.34
C ARG A 16 20.27 55.09 0.88
N ARG A 17 21.53 55.02 1.34
CA ARG A 17 22.46 53.95 0.98
C ARG A 17 22.23 52.63 1.73
N ARG A 18 21.63 52.65 2.93
CA ARG A 18 21.40 51.44 3.73
C ARG A 18 20.29 50.52 3.19
N ASN A 19 19.35 51.04 2.39
CA ASN A 19 18.18 50.26 1.94
C ASN A 19 18.37 49.42 0.66
N CYS A 20 19.49 49.52 -0.07
CA CYS A 20 19.69 48.74 -1.30
C CYS A 20 20.15 47.29 -1.07
N GLY A 21 20.74 46.97 0.10
CA GLY A 21 21.15 45.60 0.45
C GLY A 21 19.98 44.66 0.78
N ALA A 22 18.93 45.20 1.41
CA ALA A 22 17.79 44.43 1.90
C ALA A 22 17.01 43.72 0.78
N ARG A 23 16.90 44.31 -0.41
CA ARG A 23 16.15 43.71 -1.55
C ARG A 23 16.80 42.44 -2.11
N ARG A 24 18.15 42.35 -2.11
CA ARG A 24 18.86 41.16 -2.60
C ARG A 24 18.79 40.01 -1.59
N GLN A 25 18.85 40.33 -0.31
CA GLN A 25 18.72 39.32 0.75
C GLN A 25 17.29 38.78 0.82
N ARG A 26 16.28 39.63 0.64
CA ARG A 26 14.87 39.22 0.56
C ARG A 26 14.60 38.26 -0.60
N ARG A 27 15.23 38.46 -1.78
CA ARG A 27 15.11 37.52 -2.91
C ARG A 27 15.74 36.16 -2.64
N ARG A 28 16.87 36.10 -1.95
CA ARG A 28 17.50 34.82 -1.55
C ARG A 28 16.63 34.06 -0.55
N LEU A 29 16.08 34.77 0.44
CA LEU A 29 15.16 34.19 1.42
C LEU A 29 13.91 33.61 0.74
N TRP A 30 13.32 34.34 -0.21
CA TRP A 30 12.17 33.87 -0.98
C TRP A 30 12.48 32.61 -1.82
N MET A 31 13.67 32.53 -2.43
CA MET A 31 14.04 31.31 -3.17
C MET A 31 14.24 30.10 -2.26
N LEU A 32 14.81 30.27 -1.06
CA LEU A 32 14.92 29.19 -0.08
C LEU A 32 13.55 28.72 0.41
N LEU A 33 12.61 29.64 0.63
CA LEU A 33 11.24 29.30 1.01
C LEU A 33 10.49 28.54 -0.08
N ILE A 34 10.67 28.91 -1.35
CA ILE A 34 10.07 28.20 -2.48
C ILE A 34 10.68 26.79 -2.62
N ALA A 35 12.00 26.67 -2.50
CA ALA A 35 12.68 25.37 -2.57
C ALA A 35 12.25 24.45 -1.41
N LEU A 36 12.15 24.98 -0.18
CA LEU A 36 11.64 24.24 0.97
C LEU A 36 10.18 23.82 0.79
N GLY A 37 9.34 24.71 0.26
CA GLY A 37 7.95 24.41 -0.06
C GLY A 37 7.81 23.29 -1.10
N LEU A 38 8.69 23.28 -2.12
CA LEU A 38 8.74 22.20 -3.11
C LEU A 38 9.14 20.86 -2.47
N VAL A 39 10.16 20.85 -1.62
CA VAL A 39 10.58 19.64 -0.88
C VAL A 39 9.45 19.12 0.00
N LEU A 40 8.79 19.99 0.77
CA LEU A 40 7.65 19.60 1.62
C LEU A 40 6.47 19.09 0.79
N ALA A 41 6.17 19.70 -0.36
CA ALA A 41 5.13 19.22 -1.27
C ALA A 41 5.46 17.81 -1.81
N THR A 42 6.73 17.58 -2.21
CA THR A 42 7.17 16.25 -2.66
C THR A 42 7.15 15.21 -1.54
N MET A 43 7.58 15.55 -0.32
CA MET A 43 7.45 14.66 0.85
C MET A 43 5.98 14.36 1.15
N ARG A 44 5.09 15.35 1.06
CA ARG A 44 3.65 15.17 1.29
C ARG A 44 3.00 14.30 0.21
N GLN A 45 3.50 14.36 -1.02
CA GLN A 45 3.04 13.53 -2.14
C GLN A 45 3.57 12.09 -2.06
N LEU A 46 4.76 11.89 -1.49
CA LEU A 46 5.30 10.56 -1.17
C LEU A 46 4.56 9.91 0.01
N ASN A 47 4.05 10.72 0.96
CA ASN A 47 3.25 10.23 2.09
C ASN A 47 1.78 9.94 1.73
N GLN A 48 1.39 10.05 0.45
CA GLN A 48 0.08 9.57 0.01
C GLN A 48 0.10 8.04 -0.12
N PRO A 49 -0.83 7.31 0.52
CA PRO A 49 -0.83 5.84 0.56
C PRO A 49 -0.93 5.20 -0.83
N LYS A 50 -1.51 5.92 -1.80
CA LYS A 50 -1.62 5.48 -3.20
C LYS A 50 -0.26 5.44 -3.92
N THR A 51 0.71 6.26 -3.51
CA THR A 51 2.07 6.28 -4.08
C THR A 51 2.95 5.20 -3.43
N ALA A 52 2.80 5.00 -2.12
CA ALA A 52 3.47 3.94 -1.37
C ALA A 52 3.05 2.53 -1.83
N GLN A 53 1.75 2.31 -2.12
CA GLN A 53 1.29 1.06 -2.74
C GLN A 53 1.88 0.81 -4.13
N ARG A 54 2.06 1.86 -4.94
CA ARG A 54 2.68 1.74 -6.27
C ARG A 54 4.20 1.50 -6.20
N LEU A 55 4.90 2.08 -5.22
CA LEU A 55 6.30 1.76 -4.97
C LEU A 55 6.48 0.35 -4.41
N GLY A 56 5.59 -0.11 -3.53
CA GLY A 56 5.60 -1.48 -3.00
C GLY A 56 5.39 -2.56 -4.07
N GLN A 57 4.62 -2.26 -5.13
CA GLN A 57 4.48 -3.14 -6.30
C GLN A 57 5.72 -3.20 -7.20
N ILE A 58 6.59 -2.18 -7.16
CA ILE A 58 7.78 -2.08 -8.03
C ILE A 58 9.04 -2.59 -7.33
N PHE A 59 9.17 -2.34 -6.03
CA PHE A 59 10.36 -2.71 -5.26
C PHE A 59 10.24 -4.01 -4.49
N GLY A 60 9.06 -4.65 -4.52
CA GLY A 60 8.84 -5.99 -3.96
C GLY A 60 9.50 -6.16 -2.61
N ASP A 61 8.96 -5.52 -1.57
CA ASP A 61 9.56 -5.64 -0.24
C ASP A 61 8.67 -6.35 0.79
N PRO A 62 9.26 -7.23 1.61
CA PRO A 62 8.62 -7.96 2.66
C PRO A 62 8.53 -7.05 3.89
N LYS A 63 7.33 -6.69 4.32
CA LYS A 63 6.97 -6.63 5.75
C LYS A 63 5.52 -6.24 5.97
N VAL A 64 4.87 -7.16 6.67
CA VAL A 64 3.76 -7.00 7.60
C VAL A 64 3.61 -5.55 8.08
N THR A 65 2.51 -4.91 7.71
CA THR A 65 2.00 -3.74 8.44
C THR A 65 0.66 -4.14 9.03
N ALA A 66 0.65 -4.36 10.34
CA ALA A 66 -0.56 -4.47 11.13
C ALA A 66 -1.46 -3.26 10.86
N GLN A 67 -2.68 -3.51 10.37
CA GLN A 67 -3.71 -2.48 10.33
C GLN A 67 -4.27 -2.26 11.75
N PRO A 68 -4.53 -1.00 12.15
CA PRO A 68 -5.25 -0.71 13.38
C PRO A 68 -6.65 -1.31 13.29
N GLN A 69 -6.97 -2.22 14.19
CA GLN A 69 -8.34 -2.74 14.36
C GLN A 69 -9.26 -1.56 14.71
N PRO A 70 -10.43 -1.42 14.05
CA PRO A 70 -11.45 -0.47 14.50
C PRO A 70 -11.88 -0.84 15.93
N PRO A 71 -12.24 0.15 16.77
CA PRO A 71 -12.67 -0.12 18.13
C PRO A 71 -13.85 -1.09 18.10
N MET A 72 -13.71 -2.22 18.80
CA MET A 72 -14.81 -3.14 19.04
C MET A 72 -15.92 -2.36 19.77
N HIS A 73 -16.98 -2.02 19.05
CA HIS A 73 -18.24 -1.72 19.69
C HIS A 73 -18.72 -3.04 20.32
N PRO A 74 -19.08 -3.07 21.61
CA PRO A 74 -19.78 -4.22 22.16
C PRO A 74 -21.04 -4.43 21.33
N PHE A 75 -21.12 -5.58 20.67
CA PHE A 75 -22.34 -6.02 20.03
C PHE A 75 -23.36 -6.25 21.14
N VAL A 76 -24.21 -5.24 21.37
CA VAL A 76 -25.38 -5.36 22.23
C VAL A 76 -26.32 -6.29 21.47
N LEU A 77 -26.56 -7.50 21.99
CA LEU A 77 -27.71 -8.30 21.57
C LEU A 77 -28.95 -7.46 21.86
N GLY A 78 -29.56 -6.92 20.81
CA GLY A 78 -30.90 -6.36 20.88
C GLY A 78 -31.86 -7.49 21.18
N ASP A 79 -32.62 -7.31 22.26
CA ASP A 79 -33.63 -8.23 22.79
C ASP A 79 -34.96 -8.05 22.03
N ASP A 80 -34.87 -7.96 20.69
CA ASP A 80 -36.04 -7.84 19.83
C ASP A 80 -36.34 -9.21 19.23
N ALA A 81 -37.18 -9.93 19.97
CA ALA A 81 -37.98 -11.03 19.46
C ALA A 81 -38.88 -10.52 18.31
N ASP A 82 -39.21 -11.44 17.39
CA ASP A 82 -40.25 -11.30 16.35
C ASP A 82 -39.81 -10.80 14.97
N ASP A 83 -38.71 -11.34 14.40
CA ASP A 83 -38.55 -11.36 12.94
C ASP A 83 -38.21 -12.77 12.45
N ASP A 84 -39.20 -13.38 11.78
CA ASP A 84 -39.15 -14.66 11.09
C ASP A 84 -38.14 -14.62 9.94
N PHE A 85 -36.87 -14.84 10.26
CA PHE A 85 -35.85 -15.17 9.26
C PHE A 85 -35.96 -16.67 8.95
N GLU A 86 -36.88 -17.04 8.06
CA GLU A 86 -36.94 -18.38 7.47
C GLU A 86 -35.63 -18.63 6.70
N LEU A 87 -34.66 -19.24 7.38
CA LEU A 87 -33.56 -19.93 6.72
C LEU A 87 -34.19 -20.97 5.78
N PRO A 88 -33.73 -21.10 4.53
CA PRO A 88 -34.19 -22.19 3.69
C PRO A 88 -33.81 -23.49 4.39
N VAL A 89 -34.81 -24.15 4.97
CA VAL A 89 -34.73 -25.55 5.41
C VAL A 89 -34.64 -26.36 4.12
N VAL A 90 -33.46 -26.37 3.52
CA VAL A 90 -33.10 -27.44 2.60
C VAL A 90 -33.02 -28.65 3.50
N VAL A 91 -34.10 -29.45 3.43
CA VAL A 91 -34.16 -30.78 3.98
C VAL A 91 -32.91 -31.49 3.49
N ALA A 92 -31.90 -31.56 4.37
CA ALA A 92 -30.74 -32.42 4.20
C ALA A 92 -31.27 -33.84 4.34
N GLU A 93 -31.90 -34.30 3.27
CA GLU A 93 -32.40 -35.63 3.09
C GLU A 93 -31.20 -36.56 3.13
N LYS A 94 -30.93 -37.07 4.33
CA LYS A 94 -30.36 -38.38 4.62
C LYS A 94 -29.49 -38.96 3.50
N VAL A 95 -28.43 -38.26 3.11
CA VAL A 95 -27.32 -38.86 2.36
C VAL A 95 -26.55 -39.70 3.36
N ALA A 96 -27.06 -40.91 3.55
CA ALA A 96 -26.38 -42.12 3.99
C ALA A 96 -25.15 -41.93 4.90
N THR A 97 -25.27 -41.20 6.01
CA THR A 97 -24.37 -41.42 7.14
C THR A 97 -24.81 -42.73 7.76
N GLY A 98 -24.18 -43.85 7.37
CA GLY A 98 -24.29 -45.09 8.16
C GLY A 98 -24.06 -44.77 9.64
N GLU A 99 -24.88 -45.34 10.53
CA GLU A 99 -24.90 -45.01 11.96
C GLU A 99 -23.49 -45.05 12.57
N GLU A 100 -22.66 -46.02 12.17
CA GLU A 100 -21.26 -46.17 12.59
C GLU A 100 -20.38 -44.95 12.24
N ALA A 101 -20.53 -44.37 11.04
CA ALA A 101 -19.77 -43.18 10.66
C ALA A 101 -20.23 -41.94 11.44
N SER A 102 -21.51 -41.88 11.83
CA SER A 102 -22.02 -40.80 12.68
C SER A 102 -21.40 -40.87 14.08
N ASP A 103 -21.27 -42.08 14.64
CA ASP A 103 -20.67 -42.29 15.96
C ASP A 103 -19.17 -41.98 15.98
N ALA A 104 -18.44 -42.37 14.92
CA ALA A 104 -17.03 -42.03 14.78
C ALA A 104 -16.81 -40.51 14.68
N LEU A 105 -17.64 -39.80 13.90
CA LEU A 105 -17.55 -38.33 13.76
C LEU A 105 -17.87 -37.58 15.07
N ALA A 106 -18.60 -38.19 16.01
CA ALA A 106 -18.86 -37.62 17.32
C ALA A 106 -17.59 -37.54 18.20
N GLN A 107 -16.58 -38.37 17.95
CA GLN A 107 -15.28 -38.35 18.66
C GLN A 107 -14.35 -37.23 18.21
N VAL A 108 -14.64 -36.59 17.06
CA VAL A 108 -13.81 -35.54 16.47
C VAL A 108 -13.90 -34.24 17.27
N GLN A 109 -12.75 -33.70 17.66
CA GLN A 109 -12.66 -32.47 18.46
C GLN A 109 -11.94 -31.35 17.74
N ASP A 110 -12.63 -30.22 17.53
CA ASP A 110 -12.07 -29.02 16.95
C ASP A 110 -11.05 -28.32 17.85
N ASN A 111 -10.18 -27.51 17.24
CA ASN A 111 -9.16 -26.69 17.91
C ASN A 111 -8.14 -27.51 18.71
N THR A 112 -7.96 -28.78 18.33
CA THR A 112 -6.97 -29.69 18.90
C THR A 112 -6.04 -30.22 17.80
N TYR A 113 -4.94 -30.85 18.21
CA TYR A 113 -4.10 -31.64 17.31
C TYR A 113 -4.86 -32.89 16.82
N PHE A 114 -4.31 -33.62 15.84
CA PHE A 114 -4.89 -34.89 15.40
C PHE A 114 -4.74 -35.95 16.49
N ARG A 115 -5.85 -36.55 16.91
CA ARG A 115 -5.87 -37.52 18.01
C ARG A 115 -6.06 -38.93 17.47
N PRO A 116 -5.45 -39.96 18.09
CA PRO A 116 -5.66 -41.35 17.67
C PRO A 116 -7.13 -41.78 17.69
N ALA A 117 -7.95 -41.24 18.60
CA ALA A 117 -9.39 -41.49 18.69
C ALA A 117 -10.18 -41.02 17.46
N GLU A 118 -9.59 -40.18 16.60
CA GLU A 118 -10.23 -39.64 15.40
C GLU A 118 -9.93 -40.48 14.15
N SER A 119 -9.09 -41.52 14.27
CA SER A 119 -8.61 -42.33 13.15
C SER A 119 -9.76 -43.04 12.42
N GLU A 120 -10.73 -43.57 13.17
CA GLU A 120 -11.89 -44.24 12.60
C GLU A 120 -12.72 -43.30 11.72
N ALA A 121 -13.00 -42.09 12.20
CA ALA A 121 -13.71 -41.06 11.43
C ALA A 121 -12.89 -40.60 10.21
N TRP A 122 -11.58 -40.44 10.37
CA TRP A 122 -10.67 -40.06 9.30
C TRP A 122 -10.68 -41.07 8.15
N PHE A 123 -10.45 -42.34 8.46
CA PHE A 123 -10.41 -43.40 7.46
C PHE A 123 -11.80 -43.70 6.90
N GLY A 124 -12.86 -43.68 7.70
CA GLY A 124 -14.23 -43.87 7.22
C GLY A 124 -14.67 -42.81 6.20
N LEU A 125 -14.20 -41.56 6.33
CA LEU A 125 -14.42 -40.54 5.30
C LEU A 125 -13.60 -40.79 4.03
N PHE A 126 -12.37 -41.31 4.14
CA PHE A 126 -11.58 -41.67 2.97
C PHE A 126 -12.12 -42.89 2.22
N GLU A 127 -12.63 -43.89 2.94
CA GLU A 127 -13.33 -45.04 2.36
C GLU A 127 -14.50 -44.56 1.51
N ARG A 128 -15.35 -43.67 2.05
CA ARG A 128 -16.44 -43.04 1.29
C ARG A 128 -15.94 -42.24 0.09
N LEU A 129 -14.84 -41.50 0.23
CA LEU A 129 -14.27 -40.78 -0.90
C LEU A 129 -13.81 -41.73 -2.01
N GLN A 130 -13.26 -42.90 -1.68
CA GLN A 130 -12.86 -43.91 -2.68
C GLN A 130 -14.07 -44.54 -3.38
N GLU A 131 -15.20 -44.68 -2.70
CA GLU A 131 -16.45 -45.21 -3.26
C GLU A 131 -17.23 -44.18 -4.11
N MET A 132 -17.11 -42.89 -3.80
CA MET A 132 -17.82 -41.82 -4.49
C MET A 132 -17.07 -41.32 -5.74
N ASP A 133 -17.79 -41.19 -6.85
CA ASP A 133 -17.26 -40.52 -8.04
C ASP A 133 -17.35 -38.99 -7.93
N SER A 134 -16.54 -38.28 -8.74
CA SER A 134 -16.45 -36.80 -8.69
C SER A 134 -17.78 -36.12 -9.02
N ARG A 135 -18.66 -36.78 -9.79
CA ARG A 135 -20.00 -36.28 -10.10
C ARG A 135 -20.91 -36.34 -8.87
N THR A 136 -20.95 -37.46 -8.16
CA THR A 136 -21.77 -37.59 -6.95
C THR A 136 -21.32 -36.60 -5.86
N LEU A 137 -20.02 -36.35 -5.73
CA LEU A 137 -19.50 -35.31 -4.83
C LEU A 137 -20.02 -33.91 -5.21
N GLY A 138 -20.06 -33.58 -6.51
CA GLY A 138 -20.60 -32.32 -7.01
C GLY A 138 -22.11 -32.16 -6.76
N GLU A 139 -22.87 -33.24 -6.80
CA GLU A 139 -24.33 -33.22 -6.52
C GLU A 139 -24.63 -33.17 -5.01
N THR A 140 -23.73 -33.71 -4.17
CA THR A 140 -23.88 -33.76 -2.70
C THR A 140 -23.34 -32.51 -1.99
N THR A 141 -22.54 -31.69 -2.68
CA THR A 141 -21.89 -30.52 -2.06
C THR A 141 -22.90 -29.49 -1.55
N LEU A 142 -22.63 -28.92 -0.38
CA LEU A 142 -23.33 -27.73 0.13
C LEU A 142 -22.89 -26.44 -0.59
N GLY A 143 -21.98 -26.54 -1.57
CA GLY A 143 -21.45 -25.42 -2.33
C GLY A 143 -20.17 -24.83 -1.75
N GLU A 144 -19.83 -23.63 -2.21
CA GLU A 144 -18.58 -22.94 -1.84
C GLU A 144 -18.65 -22.40 -0.40
N MET A 145 -17.74 -22.87 0.45
CA MET A 145 -17.60 -22.45 1.84
C MET A 145 -16.40 -21.53 2.04
N THR A 146 -16.61 -20.46 2.79
CA THR A 146 -15.56 -19.56 3.23
C THR A 146 -14.84 -20.09 4.45
N TYR A 147 -13.62 -19.59 4.68
CA TYR A 147 -12.83 -19.91 5.86
C TYR A 147 -13.59 -19.62 7.17
N ALA A 148 -14.29 -18.48 7.23
CA ALA A 148 -15.03 -18.08 8.41
C ALA A 148 -16.21 -19.01 8.72
N GLN A 149 -16.93 -19.50 7.70
CA GLN A 149 -18.06 -20.41 7.89
C GLN A 149 -17.62 -21.74 8.52
N LEU A 150 -16.57 -22.36 8.00
CA LEU A 150 -16.04 -23.61 8.54
C LEU A 150 -15.47 -23.43 9.95
N LEU A 151 -14.84 -22.28 10.21
CA LEU A 151 -14.29 -21.99 11.53
C LEU A 151 -15.37 -21.78 12.60
N GLN A 152 -16.45 -21.08 12.25
CA GLN A 152 -17.50 -20.70 13.20
C GLN A 152 -18.54 -21.80 13.43
N GLN A 153 -18.76 -22.69 12.46
CA GLN A 153 -19.80 -23.70 12.52
C GLN A 153 -19.28 -25.13 12.23
N PRO A 154 -18.18 -25.57 12.86
CA PRO A 154 -17.57 -26.85 12.51
C PRO A 154 -18.49 -28.04 12.76
N GLN A 155 -19.30 -27.99 13.82
CA GLN A 155 -20.27 -29.04 14.14
C GLN A 155 -21.32 -29.22 13.04
N PHE A 156 -21.74 -28.12 12.40
CA PHE A 156 -22.73 -28.19 11.32
C PHE A 156 -22.13 -28.77 10.04
N TYR A 157 -20.88 -28.43 9.70
CA TYR A 157 -20.25 -28.87 8.46
C TYR A 157 -19.54 -30.22 8.56
N ARG A 158 -19.30 -30.74 9.77
CA ARG A 158 -18.54 -31.98 9.97
C ARG A 158 -19.16 -33.15 9.21
N GLY A 159 -18.33 -33.82 8.41
CA GLY A 159 -18.72 -34.94 7.57
C GLY A 159 -19.61 -34.56 6.38
N LYS A 160 -19.83 -33.27 6.11
CA LYS A 160 -20.57 -32.80 4.94
C LYS A 160 -19.62 -32.47 3.80
N VAL A 161 -20.08 -32.70 2.57
CA VAL A 161 -19.35 -32.34 1.36
C VAL A 161 -19.42 -30.82 1.19
N VAL A 162 -18.26 -30.19 1.11
CA VAL A 162 -18.09 -28.76 0.90
C VAL A 162 -17.12 -28.51 -0.24
N THR A 163 -17.26 -27.36 -0.88
CA THR A 163 -16.31 -26.90 -1.89
C THR A 163 -15.52 -25.71 -1.33
N ILE A 164 -14.20 -25.70 -1.48
CA ILE A 164 -13.35 -24.57 -1.12
C ILE A 164 -12.57 -24.09 -2.33
N ARG A 165 -12.35 -22.77 -2.40
CA ARG A 165 -11.58 -22.11 -3.46
C ARG A 165 -10.47 -21.27 -2.89
N GLY A 166 -9.33 -21.31 -3.55
CA GLY A 166 -8.19 -20.51 -3.13
C GLY A 166 -6.97 -20.66 -4.01
N THR A 167 -5.85 -20.18 -3.49
CA THR A 167 -4.54 -20.28 -4.13
C THR A 167 -3.70 -21.30 -3.37
N LEU A 168 -3.31 -22.38 -4.04
CA LEU A 168 -2.35 -23.34 -3.52
C LEU A 168 -1.02 -22.63 -3.24
N ARG A 169 -0.52 -22.78 -2.02
CA ARG A 169 0.75 -22.18 -1.56
C ARG A 169 1.83 -23.22 -1.31
N ARG A 170 1.44 -24.42 -0.91
CA ARG A 170 2.34 -25.52 -0.61
C ARG A 170 1.65 -26.87 -0.82
N GLU A 171 2.41 -27.82 -1.35
CA GLU A 171 2.06 -29.24 -1.41
C GLU A 171 3.18 -30.05 -0.73
N GLU A 172 2.77 -31.00 0.10
CA GLU A 172 3.63 -31.93 0.82
C GLU A 172 3.04 -33.33 0.75
N VAL A 173 3.89 -34.35 0.72
CA VAL A 173 3.44 -35.75 0.81
C VAL A 173 3.55 -36.21 2.27
N GLU A 174 2.48 -36.81 2.78
CA GLU A 174 2.41 -37.37 4.13
C GLU A 174 2.09 -38.85 4.07
N HIS A 175 2.82 -39.67 4.83
CA HIS A 175 2.65 -41.12 4.84
C HIS A 175 1.92 -41.54 6.13
N PRO A 176 0.68 -42.04 6.06
CA PRO A 176 0.02 -42.60 7.22
C PRO A 176 0.71 -43.86 7.73
N ALA A 177 0.37 -44.24 8.96
CA ALA A 177 0.59 -45.60 9.42
C ALA A 177 -0.19 -46.62 8.55
N GLU A 178 0.23 -47.88 8.60
CA GLU A 178 -0.49 -48.97 7.93
C GLU A 178 -1.98 -48.94 8.32
N ASN A 179 -2.84 -49.02 7.31
CA ASN A 179 -4.28 -48.90 7.45
C ASN A 179 -4.99 -49.90 6.54
N ALA A 180 -6.21 -50.29 6.92
CA ALA A 180 -6.99 -51.29 6.20
C ALA A 180 -7.41 -50.85 4.79
N LEU A 181 -7.39 -49.54 4.51
CA LEU A 181 -7.73 -48.96 3.21
C LEU A 181 -6.57 -48.98 2.22
N GLY A 182 -5.38 -49.44 2.62
CA GLY A 182 -4.21 -49.50 1.74
C GLY A 182 -3.70 -48.12 1.31
N ILE A 183 -4.00 -47.06 2.06
CA ILE A 183 -3.55 -45.71 1.72
C ILE A 183 -2.07 -45.58 2.10
N GLU A 184 -1.19 -45.44 1.13
CA GLU A 184 0.25 -45.33 1.33
C GLU A 184 0.73 -43.88 1.53
N ALA A 185 -0.02 -42.92 0.98
CA ALA A 185 0.33 -41.50 1.03
C ALA A 185 -0.90 -40.61 0.84
N TYR A 186 -0.84 -39.42 1.43
CA TYR A 186 -1.72 -38.29 1.15
C TYR A 186 -0.90 -37.12 0.60
N HIS A 187 -1.53 -36.34 -0.27
CA HIS A 187 -1.06 -35.02 -0.63
C HIS A 187 -1.70 -33.99 0.31
N ARG A 188 -0.87 -33.40 1.18
CA ARG A 188 -1.26 -32.31 2.07
C ARG A 188 -1.08 -30.97 1.37
N LEU A 189 -2.18 -30.29 1.10
CA LEU A 189 -2.21 -29.00 0.43
C LEU A 189 -2.50 -27.88 1.42
N MET A 190 -1.69 -26.82 1.39
CA MET A 190 -2.00 -25.57 2.07
C MET A 190 -2.55 -24.56 1.07
N ILE A 191 -3.82 -24.22 1.24
CA ILE A 191 -4.57 -23.37 0.31
C ILE A 191 -4.90 -22.06 0.99
N GLN A 192 -4.43 -20.95 0.42
CA GLN A 192 -4.83 -19.63 0.87
C GLN A 192 -6.27 -19.35 0.42
N PRO A 193 -7.22 -19.03 1.32
CA PRO A 193 -8.61 -18.78 0.95
C PRO A 193 -8.76 -17.61 -0.02
N ARG A 194 -9.72 -17.74 -0.94
CA ARG A 194 -10.19 -16.62 -1.75
C ARG A 194 -10.74 -15.53 -0.83
N GLY A 195 -10.31 -14.28 -1.03
CA GLY A 195 -10.69 -13.15 -0.15
C GLY A 195 -9.57 -12.62 0.75
N GLY A 196 -8.37 -13.22 0.72
CA GLY A 196 -7.16 -12.59 1.24
C GLY A 196 -6.87 -12.85 2.73
N GLY A 197 -7.46 -13.89 3.32
CA GLY A 197 -7.04 -14.40 4.63
C GLY A 197 -5.60 -14.91 4.60
N HIS A 198 -4.87 -14.80 5.72
CA HIS A 198 -3.54 -15.37 5.88
C HIS A 198 -3.58 -16.81 6.39
N TRP A 199 -4.69 -17.21 7.02
CA TRP A 199 -4.89 -18.56 7.52
C TRP A 199 -5.28 -19.51 6.38
N PRO A 200 -4.64 -20.68 6.26
CA PRO A 200 -4.89 -21.60 5.17
C PRO A 200 -6.10 -22.51 5.46
N PHE A 201 -6.69 -23.04 4.39
CA PHE A 201 -7.30 -24.36 4.44
C PHE A 201 -6.20 -25.41 4.34
N VAL A 202 -6.36 -26.51 5.06
CA VAL A 202 -5.52 -27.70 4.92
C VAL A 202 -6.35 -28.78 4.25
N VAL A 203 -5.87 -29.30 3.13
CA VAL A 203 -6.53 -30.39 2.41
C VAL A 203 -5.65 -31.62 2.44
N TYR A 204 -6.23 -32.77 2.74
CA TYR A 204 -5.60 -34.06 2.50
C TYR A 204 -6.28 -34.70 1.31
N CYS A 205 -5.52 -34.90 0.24
CA CYS A 205 -6.00 -35.40 -1.04
C CYS A 205 -5.36 -36.76 -1.36
N LEU A 206 -6.13 -37.70 -1.87
CA LEU A 206 -5.62 -39.03 -2.27
C LEU A 206 -4.82 -38.94 -3.58
N GLU A 207 -5.37 -38.24 -4.57
CA GLU A 207 -4.84 -38.21 -5.92
C GLU A 207 -4.69 -36.76 -6.41
N LEU A 208 -3.61 -36.50 -7.14
CA LEU A 208 -3.39 -35.22 -7.81
C LEU A 208 -3.37 -35.40 -9.33
N PRO A 209 -3.92 -34.45 -10.11
CA PRO A 209 -3.85 -34.49 -11.57
C PRO A 209 -2.42 -34.60 -12.11
N SER A 210 -2.26 -35.19 -13.29
CA SER A 210 -0.97 -35.20 -13.98
C SER A 210 -0.46 -33.77 -14.19
N ASN A 211 0.82 -33.52 -13.94
CA ASN A 211 1.47 -32.20 -14.01
C ASN A 211 1.03 -31.18 -12.95
N PHE A 212 0.37 -31.61 -11.88
CA PHE A 212 0.06 -30.74 -10.76
C PHE A 212 1.34 -30.15 -10.13
N PRO A 213 1.37 -28.84 -9.80
CA PRO A 213 2.56 -28.21 -9.21
C PRO A 213 2.84 -28.72 -7.79
N ARG A 214 4.11 -28.93 -7.47
CA ARG A 214 4.57 -29.55 -6.21
C ARG A 214 5.55 -28.67 -5.43
N GLY A 215 5.62 -28.88 -4.12
CA GLY A 215 6.54 -28.18 -3.22
C GLY A 215 6.01 -26.84 -2.71
N ASP A 216 6.92 -25.87 -2.51
CA ASP A 216 6.65 -24.62 -1.78
C ASP A 216 6.45 -23.41 -2.71
N ASN A 217 5.92 -22.32 -2.14
CA ASN A 217 5.75 -21.01 -2.81
C ASN A 217 4.92 -21.05 -4.09
N LEU A 218 3.93 -21.94 -4.12
CA LEU A 218 3.01 -22.08 -5.24
C LEU A 218 2.06 -20.86 -5.31
N GLN A 219 1.58 -20.58 -6.52
CA GLN A 219 0.66 -19.47 -6.83
C GLN A 219 -0.44 -19.93 -7.79
N THR A 220 -0.97 -21.13 -7.52
CA THR A 220 -1.87 -21.80 -8.46
C THR A 220 -3.30 -21.72 -7.91
N PRO A 221 -4.25 -21.13 -8.64
CA PRO A 221 -5.65 -21.18 -8.26
C PRO A 221 -6.15 -22.62 -8.36
N ILE A 222 -6.80 -23.11 -7.31
CA ILE A 222 -7.38 -24.45 -7.27
C ILE A 222 -8.75 -24.43 -6.58
N GLU A 223 -9.55 -25.44 -6.90
CA GLU A 223 -10.83 -25.73 -6.27
C GLU A 223 -10.81 -27.17 -5.77
N VAL A 224 -11.33 -27.37 -4.56
CA VAL A 224 -11.36 -28.70 -3.92
C VAL A 224 -12.77 -28.93 -3.39
N THR A 225 -13.33 -30.09 -3.73
CA THR A 225 -14.58 -30.58 -3.16
C THR A 225 -14.30 -31.84 -2.36
N GLY A 226 -14.78 -31.86 -1.12
CA GLY A 226 -14.47 -32.93 -0.19
C GLY A 226 -15.22 -32.81 1.12
N PHE A 227 -15.01 -33.75 2.04
CA PHE A 227 -15.63 -33.72 3.36
C PHE A 227 -14.91 -32.75 4.29
N PHE A 228 -15.63 -31.83 4.91
CA PHE A 228 -15.08 -31.07 6.03
C PHE A 228 -14.91 -32.00 7.24
N PHE A 229 -13.70 -32.04 7.81
CA PHE A 229 -13.37 -32.94 8.91
C PHE A 229 -13.42 -32.22 10.26
N LYS A 230 -12.53 -31.25 10.46
CA LYS A 230 -12.40 -30.50 11.72
C LYS A 230 -11.65 -29.20 11.53
N ASN A 231 -11.69 -28.34 12.54
CA ASN A 231 -10.71 -27.27 12.71
C ASN A 231 -9.49 -27.82 13.46
N TRP A 232 -8.33 -27.87 12.79
CA TRP A 232 -7.09 -28.40 13.33
C TRP A 232 -6.22 -27.29 13.93
N SER A 233 -5.75 -27.49 15.16
CA SER A 233 -4.79 -26.60 15.81
C SER A 233 -3.36 -27.06 15.52
N TYR A 234 -2.52 -26.15 15.05
CA TYR A 234 -1.15 -26.43 14.63
C TYR A 234 -0.18 -25.35 15.10
N ALA A 235 1.09 -25.72 15.25
CA ALA A 235 2.14 -24.76 15.60
C ALA A 235 2.51 -23.89 14.40
N TRP A 236 2.59 -22.59 14.62
CA TRP A 236 3.08 -21.59 13.68
C TRP A 236 4.13 -20.70 14.35
N GLN A 237 4.85 -19.88 13.57
CA GLN A 237 5.98 -19.05 14.05
C GLN A 237 5.66 -18.25 15.32
N ASP A 238 4.46 -17.67 15.39
CA ASP A 238 4.03 -16.78 16.48
C ASP A 238 3.03 -17.43 17.46
N GLY A 239 2.86 -18.75 17.44
CA GLY A 239 2.00 -19.45 18.39
C GLY A 239 1.18 -20.59 17.78
N LEU A 240 -0.11 -20.62 18.09
CA LEU A 240 -1.05 -21.63 17.60
C LEU A 240 -1.94 -21.05 16.50
N GLY A 241 -1.88 -21.67 15.32
CA GLY A 241 -2.82 -21.43 14.24
C GLY A 241 -3.96 -22.44 14.28
N VAL A 242 -5.09 -22.09 13.67
CA VAL A 242 -6.19 -23.01 13.40
C VAL A 242 -6.42 -23.05 11.90
N ALA A 243 -6.64 -24.23 11.35
CA ALA A 243 -6.97 -24.40 9.94
C ALA A 243 -8.15 -25.38 9.78
N PRO A 244 -9.20 -25.02 9.01
CA PRO A 244 -10.20 -25.97 8.60
C PRO A 244 -9.57 -27.06 7.72
N VAL A 245 -9.87 -28.31 8.05
CA VAL A 245 -9.38 -29.50 7.34
C VAL A 245 -10.46 -30.06 6.44
N VAL A 246 -10.11 -30.28 5.17
CA VAL A 246 -10.99 -30.92 4.19
C VAL A 246 -10.29 -32.18 3.65
N LEU A 247 -11.03 -33.29 3.57
CA LEU A 247 -10.57 -34.54 2.98
C LEU A 247 -11.15 -34.67 1.58
N ALA A 248 -10.31 -34.91 0.59
CA ALA A 248 -10.71 -34.96 -0.81
C ALA A 248 -10.10 -36.17 -1.52
N ARG A 249 -10.75 -36.62 -2.59
CA ARG A 249 -10.19 -37.64 -3.49
C ARG A 249 -9.24 -37.00 -4.49
N GLU A 250 -9.72 -35.96 -5.17
CA GLU A 250 -9.04 -35.25 -6.24
C GLU A 250 -9.15 -33.73 -6.04
N VAL A 251 -8.36 -32.97 -6.81
CA VAL A 251 -8.39 -31.50 -6.87
C VAL A 251 -8.81 -31.07 -8.28
N ASP A 252 -9.74 -30.13 -8.37
CA ASP A 252 -10.03 -29.45 -9.64
C ASP A 252 -8.98 -28.38 -9.88
N TRP A 253 -8.08 -28.71 -10.80
CA TRP A 253 -7.03 -27.82 -11.27
C TRP A 253 -6.97 -27.85 -12.79
N GLN A 254 -7.04 -26.67 -13.38
CA GLN A 254 -6.80 -26.48 -14.80
C GLN A 254 -5.42 -25.83 -14.98
N PRO A 255 -4.53 -26.40 -15.82
CA PRO A 255 -3.27 -25.77 -16.14
C PRO A 255 -3.54 -24.40 -16.77
N THR A 256 -3.27 -23.33 -16.02
CA THR A 256 -3.24 -21.99 -16.60
C THR A 256 -2.10 -21.98 -17.61
N VAL A 257 -2.41 -22.13 -18.90
CA VAL A 257 -1.47 -21.86 -19.98
C VAL A 257 -1.05 -20.42 -19.77
N ALA A 258 0.19 -20.21 -19.33
CA ALA A 258 0.70 -18.90 -18.99
C ALA A 258 0.44 -17.95 -20.16
N ALA A 259 -0.47 -17.00 -19.99
CA ALA A 259 -0.64 -15.93 -20.95
C ALA A 259 0.75 -15.28 -21.15
N PRO A 260 1.16 -14.98 -22.39
CA PRO A 260 2.49 -14.45 -22.65
C PRO A 260 2.69 -13.23 -21.75
N ILE A 261 3.70 -13.31 -20.87
CA ILE A 261 4.05 -12.26 -19.92
C ILE A 261 4.19 -10.98 -20.73
N ARG A 262 3.21 -10.06 -20.62
CA ARG A 262 3.39 -8.68 -21.08
C ARG A 262 4.54 -8.14 -20.26
N ARG A 263 5.74 -8.13 -20.85
CA ARG A 263 6.93 -7.53 -20.26
C ARG A 263 6.53 -6.16 -19.72
N ALA A 264 6.70 -5.97 -18.42
CA ALA A 264 6.55 -4.65 -17.82
C ALA A 264 7.36 -3.64 -18.64
N PRO A 265 6.86 -2.41 -18.88
CA PRO A 265 7.63 -1.41 -19.60
C PRO A 265 8.97 -1.25 -18.91
N SER A 266 10.03 -1.65 -19.62
CA SER A 266 11.41 -1.67 -19.15
C SER A 266 11.76 -0.38 -18.41
N GLY A 267 12.52 -0.47 -17.32
CA GLY A 267 13.00 0.65 -16.48
C GLY A 267 13.80 1.76 -17.20
N GLN A 268 13.88 1.74 -18.52
CA GLN A 268 14.34 2.84 -19.37
C GLN A 268 13.51 4.12 -19.17
N ASN A 269 12.22 4.02 -18.82
CA ASN A 269 11.40 5.21 -18.59
C ASN A 269 11.71 5.91 -17.24
N LEU A 270 12.20 5.17 -16.24
CA LEU A 270 12.53 5.74 -14.93
C LEU A 270 13.90 6.41 -14.94
N THR A 271 14.89 5.78 -15.60
CA THR A 271 16.23 6.36 -15.76
C THR A 271 16.20 7.62 -16.62
N THR A 272 15.40 7.65 -17.69
CA THR A 272 15.19 8.87 -18.48
C THR A 272 14.46 9.97 -17.69
N ALA A 273 13.48 9.63 -16.87
CA ALA A 273 12.80 10.60 -16.01
C ALA A 273 13.74 11.23 -14.96
N ILE A 274 14.58 10.42 -14.31
CA ILE A 274 15.58 10.90 -13.34
C ILE A 274 16.64 11.76 -14.04
N ALA A 275 17.16 11.32 -15.19
CA ALA A 275 18.12 12.11 -15.96
C ALA A 275 17.55 13.45 -16.41
N ALA A 276 16.31 13.48 -16.90
CA ALA A 276 15.62 14.71 -17.29
C ALA A 276 15.45 15.67 -16.10
N ALA A 277 15.07 15.16 -14.93
CA ALA A 277 14.95 15.96 -13.71
C ALA A 277 16.29 16.57 -13.27
N CYS A 278 17.39 15.80 -13.33
CA CYS A 278 18.74 16.29 -13.03
C CYS A 278 19.20 17.39 -14.00
N VAL A 279 18.95 17.22 -15.31
CA VAL A 279 19.27 18.23 -16.32
C VAL A 279 18.47 19.51 -16.09
N PHE A 280 17.18 19.39 -15.78
CA PHE A 280 16.33 20.54 -15.51
C PHE A 280 16.82 21.32 -14.27
N ALA A 281 17.18 20.61 -13.20
CA ALA A 281 17.73 21.21 -11.99
C ALA A 281 19.06 21.94 -12.27
N ALA A 282 19.99 21.30 -13.00
CA ALA A 282 21.26 21.89 -13.39
C ALA A 282 21.09 23.14 -14.27
N LEU A 283 20.18 23.09 -15.24
CA LEU A 283 19.86 24.23 -16.11
C LEU A 283 19.28 25.39 -15.29
N THR A 284 18.41 25.11 -14.33
CA THR A 284 17.82 26.13 -13.46
C THR A 284 18.90 26.83 -12.62
N VAL A 285 19.81 26.06 -12.02
CA VAL A 285 20.97 26.60 -11.27
C VAL A 285 21.86 27.44 -12.18
N TYR A 286 22.19 26.95 -13.37
CA TYR A 286 23.00 27.67 -14.35
C TYR A 286 22.39 29.02 -14.74
N LEU A 287 21.08 29.06 -15.03
CA LEU A 287 20.37 30.29 -15.39
C LEU A 287 20.37 31.31 -14.23
N VAL A 288 20.19 30.84 -12.99
CA VAL A 288 20.26 31.71 -11.79
C VAL A 288 21.67 32.28 -11.60
N LEU A 289 22.72 31.47 -11.77
CA LEU A 289 24.11 31.92 -11.69
C LEU A 289 24.46 32.91 -12.80
N ARG A 290 24.02 32.65 -14.03
CA ARG A 290 24.22 33.56 -15.16
C ARG A 290 23.52 34.90 -14.94
N ASN A 291 22.29 34.89 -14.43
CA ASN A 291 21.52 36.11 -14.23
C ASN A 291 21.98 36.92 -13.00
N THR A 292 22.64 36.27 -12.04
CA THR A 292 23.26 36.95 -10.88
C THR A 292 24.65 37.50 -11.17
N ARG A 293 25.32 37.04 -12.24
CA ARG A 293 26.59 37.58 -12.74
C ARG A 293 26.47 38.79 -13.65
N ARG A 294 25.29 39.41 -13.78
CA ARG A 294 25.19 40.72 -14.48
C ARG A 294 26.17 41.68 -13.78
N PRO A 295 27.19 42.19 -14.48
CA PRO A 295 28.17 43.08 -13.88
C PRO A 295 27.40 44.24 -13.27
N ARG A 296 27.72 44.52 -12.00
CA ARG A 296 27.29 45.74 -11.32
C ARG A 296 27.59 46.85 -12.32
N ARG A 297 26.57 47.48 -12.91
CA ARG A 297 26.75 48.73 -13.64
C ARG A 297 27.53 49.60 -12.67
N SER A 298 28.78 49.91 -13.04
CA SER A 298 29.56 50.90 -12.32
C SER A 298 28.66 52.11 -12.14
N PRO A 299 28.59 52.70 -10.93
CA PRO A 299 27.87 53.95 -10.75
C PRO A 299 28.33 54.89 -11.86
N PRO A 300 27.41 55.61 -12.53
CA PRO A 300 27.80 56.57 -13.54
C PRO A 300 28.88 57.45 -12.93
N ALA A 301 29.98 57.63 -13.67
CA ALA A 301 31.00 58.58 -13.29
C ALA A 301 30.29 59.87 -12.89
N THR A 302 30.52 60.32 -11.67
CA THR A 302 30.14 61.66 -11.25
C THR A 302 30.82 62.59 -12.24
N ASP A 303 30.05 63.08 -13.22
CA ASP A 303 30.43 64.24 -14.00
C ASP A 303 30.78 65.30 -12.97
N SER A 304 32.06 65.63 -12.91
CA SER A 304 32.54 66.81 -12.24
C SER A 304 31.64 67.95 -12.70
N ILE A 305 30.88 68.51 -11.78
CA ILE A 305 30.18 69.77 -11.95
C ILE A 305 31.29 70.77 -12.28
N THR A 306 31.48 71.03 -13.58
CA THR A 306 32.25 72.16 -14.05
C THR A 306 31.46 73.37 -13.61
N PHE A 307 31.92 74.01 -12.53
CA PHE A 307 31.41 75.31 -12.13
C PHE A 307 31.53 76.24 -13.34
N PRO A 308 30.43 76.88 -13.78
CA PRO A 308 30.51 77.87 -14.84
C PRO A 308 31.45 78.98 -14.37
N LYS A 309 32.54 79.14 -15.13
CA LYS A 309 33.52 80.21 -15.02
C LYS A 309 32.79 81.55 -14.98
N GLU A 310 33.17 82.38 -14.03
CA GLU A 310 32.70 83.74 -13.79
C GLU A 310 32.64 84.56 -15.10
N SER A 311 31.44 84.77 -15.64
CA SER A 311 31.23 85.76 -16.71
C SER A 311 29.81 86.32 -16.75
N ASN A 312 29.13 86.46 -15.61
CA ASN A 312 27.80 87.09 -15.54
C ASN A 312 27.58 87.89 -14.24
N ILE A 313 28.59 88.66 -13.81
CA ILE A 313 28.43 89.65 -12.74
C ILE A 313 27.98 91.03 -13.31
N GLU A 314 28.19 91.30 -14.60
CA GLU A 314 27.77 92.56 -15.23
C GLU A 314 26.24 92.73 -15.35
N THR A 315 25.48 91.63 -15.36
CA THR A 315 24.03 91.69 -15.63
C THR A 315 23.20 92.13 -14.40
N VAL A 316 23.76 92.07 -13.18
CA VAL A 316 23.03 92.49 -11.96
C VAL A 316 23.23 93.97 -11.66
N GLN A 317 24.41 94.54 -11.92
CA GLN A 317 24.63 95.99 -11.77
C GLN A 317 23.84 96.80 -12.81
N GLN A 318 23.78 96.36 -14.06
CA GLN A 318 22.94 97.00 -15.08
C GLN A 318 21.44 96.95 -14.74
N ARG A 319 20.98 95.90 -14.03
CA ARG A 319 19.57 95.76 -13.64
C ARG A 319 19.21 96.62 -12.43
N LEU A 320 20.17 96.94 -11.55
CA LEU A 320 19.98 97.87 -10.44
C LEU A 320 20.03 99.34 -10.88
N GLU A 321 20.90 99.72 -11.84
CA GLU A 321 20.88 101.06 -12.42
C GLU A 321 19.58 101.37 -13.17
N HIS A 322 18.98 100.37 -13.83
CA HIS A 322 17.73 100.55 -14.56
C HIS A 322 16.49 100.66 -13.64
N LEU A 323 16.59 100.22 -12.38
CA LEU A 323 15.54 100.39 -11.37
C LEU A 323 15.70 101.71 -10.59
N ALA A 324 16.91 102.23 -10.42
CA ALA A 324 17.16 103.53 -9.79
C ALA A 324 16.76 104.74 -10.67
N LYS A 325 16.57 104.56 -11.98
CA LYS A 325 16.07 105.59 -12.91
C LYS A 325 14.53 105.64 -13.05
N ARG A 326 13.79 104.82 -12.29
CA ARG A 326 12.32 104.84 -12.27
C ARG A 326 11.79 105.41 -10.94
N GLU A 327 11.96 106.71 -10.79
CA GLU A 327 11.12 107.59 -9.97
C GLU A 327 11.11 108.97 -10.67
N PRO A 328 10.18 109.89 -10.35
CA PRO A 328 8.73 109.76 -10.32
C PRO A 328 8.10 110.90 -11.15
N GLN A 329 6.79 110.93 -11.39
CA GLN A 329 6.11 112.22 -11.59
C GLN A 329 4.60 112.17 -11.35
N LYS A 330 4.23 112.77 -10.22
CA LYS A 330 2.97 113.41 -9.80
C LYS A 330 1.71 112.57 -9.61
#